data_AF-A0A9P1AKB3-F1
#
_entry.id   AF-A0A9P1AKB3-F1
#
_cell.length_a   1.000
_cell.length_b   1.000
_cell.length_c   1.000
_cell.angle_alpha   90.00
_cell.angle_beta   90.00
_cell.angle_gamma   90.00
#
_symmetry.space_group_name_H-M   'P 1'
#
loop_
_entity.id
_entity.type
_entity.pdbx_description
1 polymer ?
#
loop_
_entity_poly.entity_id
_entity_poly.type
_entity_poly.pdbx_seq_one_letter_code
_entity_poly.pdbx_strand_id
1 'polypeptide(L)'
;MPTSRMISVLGLLTVGCCSIVALTTIADVDRMKHDLSKFLSISRFNETEKSVARAAIKRALEAVGLNSMTHTFIHEESNEIGANVIAVQKGPNFGTGNDKMVVLSANYDTLEGNQGVDDNGSGVAAVLEAARVLSTLDTLYTRQHTIVYAFFDMKHKALAGSHAFVEDVLLPLMERTNTKVIGSVIADGLLHFDPFPSSQAMPTEFESFFPEAAQKLHEHSHMGDFIQISSRSGVDDELVTKFSRAYDRSCEMLSADWPFHPWALNLQMDILNITSLDRLYKLHPFLYSDHSSFFFHSKQSDVQIPTIYLTDTLNLRGVRQYCVQCDGLYMMTEQNMKFLSLMADSLIRFLIEMSGSSAMSVVDDLYAFMFNIDVE
;
A
#
# COMPACT_ATOMS: atom_id res chain seq x y z
N MET A 1 34.90 -71.60 22.19
CA MET A 1 35.35 -70.95 20.92
C MET A 1 34.65 -71.65 19.77
N PRO A 2 34.20 -71.00 18.67
CA PRO A 2 34.03 -69.56 18.40
C PRO A 2 32.66 -69.18 17.75
N THR A 3 32.47 -67.85 17.59
CA THR A 3 31.81 -67.12 16.46
C THR A 3 30.30 -67.13 16.19
N SER A 4 29.67 -66.01 16.58
CA SER A 4 29.01 -64.98 15.72
C SER A 4 27.94 -65.38 14.70
N ARG A 5 26.73 -64.82 14.87
CA ARG A 5 26.11 -63.82 13.96
C ARG A 5 24.79 -63.30 14.56
N MET A 6 24.78 -62.05 15.01
CA MET A 6 23.57 -61.29 15.32
C MET A 6 23.08 -60.61 14.03
N ILE A 7 21.86 -60.94 13.61
CA ILE A 7 21.17 -60.28 12.51
C ILE A 7 20.36 -59.13 13.11
N SER A 8 20.79 -57.89 12.84
CA SER A 8 20.05 -56.68 13.16
C SER A 8 18.98 -56.43 12.09
N VAL A 9 17.71 -56.56 12.47
CA VAL A 9 16.57 -56.13 11.65
C VAL A 9 16.35 -54.64 11.89
N LEU A 10 16.70 -53.82 10.90
CA LEU A 10 16.44 -52.39 10.88
C LEU A 10 15.01 -52.17 10.35
N GLY A 11 14.06 -51.87 11.25
CA GLY A 11 12.72 -51.43 10.87
C GLY A 11 12.76 -49.97 10.43
N LEU A 12 12.48 -49.71 9.15
CA LEU A 12 12.19 -48.37 8.65
C LEU A 12 10.86 -47.88 9.23
N LEU A 13 10.91 -46.92 10.15
CA LEU A 13 9.81 -46.04 10.48
C LEU A 13 9.88 -44.84 9.53
N THR A 14 9.12 -44.90 8.44
CA THR A 14 8.83 -43.73 7.60
C THR A 14 7.87 -42.83 8.37
N VAL A 15 8.41 -41.85 9.10
CA VAL A 15 7.63 -40.71 9.60
C VAL A 15 7.31 -39.86 8.39
N GLY A 16 6.03 -39.80 8.02
CA GLY A 16 5.52 -38.89 7.01
C GLY A 16 5.89 -37.47 7.41
N CYS A 17 6.75 -36.85 6.60
CA CYS A 17 7.09 -35.45 6.71
C CYS A 17 5.83 -34.66 6.34
N CYS A 18 5.02 -34.34 7.35
CA CYS A 18 3.99 -33.33 7.24
C CYS A 18 4.78 -32.02 7.04
N SER A 19 4.87 -31.57 5.79
CA SER A 19 5.47 -30.28 5.46
C SER A 19 4.76 -29.21 6.27
N ILE A 20 5.45 -28.72 7.32
CA ILE A 20 5.09 -27.49 8.00
C ILE A 20 5.37 -26.42 6.95
N VAL A 21 4.36 -26.03 6.18
CA VAL A 21 4.38 -24.77 5.44
C VAL A 21 4.28 -23.71 6.53
N ALA A 22 5.43 -23.35 7.10
CA ALA A 22 5.51 -22.28 8.07
C ALA A 22 5.00 -21.01 7.40
N LEU A 23 4.15 -20.22 8.06
CA LEU A 23 3.65 -18.95 7.51
C LEU A 23 4.83 -18.10 7.02
N THR A 24 4.93 -17.94 5.70
CA THR A 24 6.06 -17.29 5.02
C THR A 24 5.87 -15.79 4.80
N THR A 25 4.64 -15.27 4.96
CA THR A 25 4.26 -13.86 4.77
C THR A 25 3.83 -13.24 6.10
N ILE A 26 4.14 -11.96 6.31
CA ILE A 26 3.62 -11.22 7.47
C ILE A 26 2.12 -10.94 7.28
N ALA A 27 1.74 -10.62 6.04
CA ALA A 27 0.36 -10.41 5.62
C ALA A 27 -0.40 -11.74 5.48
N ASP A 28 -1.66 -11.74 5.92
CA ASP A 28 -2.61 -12.83 5.78
C ASP A 28 -3.38 -12.69 4.45
N VAL A 29 -2.97 -13.49 3.47
CA VAL A 29 -3.57 -13.51 2.13
C VAL A 29 -5.04 -13.91 2.17
N ASP A 30 -5.42 -14.85 3.04
CA ASP A 30 -6.80 -15.32 3.13
C ASP A 30 -7.71 -14.25 3.72
N ARG A 31 -7.17 -13.44 4.66
CA ARG A 31 -7.87 -12.27 5.16
C ARG A 31 -8.10 -11.23 4.06
N MET A 32 -7.07 -10.88 3.29
CA MET A 32 -7.24 -9.93 2.18
C MET A 32 -8.20 -10.46 1.12
N LYS A 33 -8.13 -11.76 0.77
CA LYS A 33 -9.11 -12.39 -0.14
C LYS A 33 -10.53 -12.30 0.40
N HIS A 34 -10.71 -12.50 1.70
CA HIS A 34 -12.01 -12.38 2.35
C HIS A 34 -12.56 -10.96 2.21
N ASP A 35 -11.77 -9.95 2.57
CA ASP A 35 -12.20 -8.55 2.54
C ASP A 35 -12.52 -8.10 1.10
N LEU A 36 -11.66 -8.48 0.14
CA LEU A 36 -11.88 -8.30 -1.30
C LEU A 36 -13.20 -8.92 -1.77
N SER A 37 -13.42 -10.19 -1.46
CA SER A 37 -14.62 -10.92 -1.90
C SER A 37 -15.89 -10.48 -1.21
N LYS A 38 -15.78 -9.94 0.01
CA LYS A 38 -16.94 -9.71 0.87
C LYS A 38 -17.54 -8.33 0.70
N PHE A 39 -16.70 -7.29 0.63
CA PHE A 39 -17.19 -5.91 0.59
C PHE A 39 -16.40 -4.96 -0.32
N LEU A 40 -15.26 -5.40 -0.88
CA LEU A 40 -14.47 -4.58 -1.83
C LEU A 40 -14.61 -5.04 -3.29
N SER A 41 -15.53 -5.96 -3.58
CA SER A 41 -15.94 -6.35 -4.94
C SER A 41 -17.37 -5.93 -5.28
N ILE A 42 -17.98 -5.10 -4.45
CA ILE A 42 -19.29 -4.48 -4.68
C ILE A 42 -19.00 -3.03 -5.06
N SER A 43 -19.71 -2.51 -6.07
CA SER A 43 -19.62 -1.07 -6.43
C SER A 43 -19.76 -0.19 -5.19
N ARG A 44 -18.98 0.88 -5.14
CA ARG A 44 -18.91 1.89 -4.06
C ARG A 44 -19.03 3.29 -4.67
N PHE A 45 -19.99 3.46 -5.57
CA PHE A 45 -20.18 4.70 -6.32
C PHE A 45 -21.19 5.62 -5.64
N ASN A 46 -22.40 5.10 -5.35
CA ASN A 46 -23.45 5.88 -4.72
C ASN A 46 -23.39 5.83 -3.19
N GLU A 47 -24.07 6.76 -2.52
CA GLU A 47 -23.97 6.90 -1.06
C GLU A 47 -24.44 5.66 -0.28
N THR A 48 -25.44 4.93 -0.78
CA THR A 48 -25.90 3.69 -0.15
C THR A 48 -24.79 2.64 -0.17
N GLU A 49 -24.18 2.41 -1.33
CA GLU A 49 -23.06 1.50 -1.51
C GLU A 49 -21.84 1.89 -0.67
N LYS A 50 -21.48 3.18 -0.72
CA LYS A 50 -20.37 3.73 0.05
C LYS A 50 -20.58 3.58 1.55
N SER A 51 -21.81 3.75 2.04
CA SER A 51 -22.13 3.56 3.46
C SER A 51 -21.91 2.12 3.94
N VAL A 52 -22.18 1.12 3.09
CA VAL A 52 -21.93 -0.29 3.39
C VAL A 52 -20.43 -0.56 3.47
N ALA A 53 -19.65 -0.07 2.50
CA ALA A 53 -18.20 -0.20 2.49
C ALA A 53 -17.57 0.47 3.73
N ARG A 54 -17.96 1.72 4.04
CA ARG A 54 -17.51 2.40 5.26
C ARG A 54 -17.83 1.60 6.52
N ALA A 55 -19.04 1.06 6.64
CA ALA A 55 -19.40 0.24 7.79
C ALA A 55 -18.55 -1.04 7.90
N ALA A 56 -18.19 -1.67 6.77
CA ALA A 56 -17.31 -2.83 6.76
C ALA A 56 -15.87 -2.48 7.15
N ILE A 57 -15.30 -1.39 6.59
CA ILE A 57 -13.97 -0.87 6.94
C ILE A 57 -13.91 -0.55 8.45
N LYS A 58 -14.91 0.16 8.98
CA LYS A 58 -14.98 0.49 10.42
C LYS A 58 -15.02 -0.77 11.29
N ARG A 59 -15.81 -1.79 10.91
CA ARG A 59 -15.84 -3.07 11.64
C ARG A 59 -14.52 -3.82 11.58
N ALA A 60 -13.82 -3.79 10.44
CA ALA A 60 -12.51 -4.42 10.30
C ALA A 60 -11.47 -3.77 11.23
N LEU A 61 -11.48 -2.44 11.33
CA LEU A 61 -10.64 -1.68 12.26
C LEU A 61 -11.01 -1.95 13.73
N GLU A 62 -12.30 -1.92 14.06
CA GLU A 62 -12.79 -2.21 15.41
C GLU A 62 -12.43 -3.62 15.87
N ALA A 63 -12.46 -4.62 14.97
CA ALA A 63 -12.10 -6.00 15.27
C ALA A 63 -10.64 -6.18 15.70
N VAL A 64 -9.77 -5.22 15.38
CA VAL A 64 -8.35 -5.21 15.78
C VAL A 64 -8.07 -4.20 16.90
N GLY A 65 -9.12 -3.65 17.51
CA GLY A 65 -9.02 -2.70 18.63
C GLY A 65 -8.78 -1.25 18.21
N LEU A 66 -8.90 -0.93 16.92
CA LEU A 66 -8.74 0.44 16.42
C LEU A 66 -10.11 1.13 16.32
N ASN A 67 -10.33 2.12 17.19
CA ASN A 67 -11.48 3.00 17.06
C ASN A 67 -11.32 3.89 15.82
N SER A 68 -12.37 3.92 15.01
CA SER A 68 -12.43 4.74 13.79
C SER A 68 -13.42 5.89 13.92
N MET A 69 -13.08 7.03 13.34
CA MET A 69 -13.93 8.20 13.22
C MET A 69 -14.37 8.40 11.77
N THR A 70 -15.53 9.02 11.61
CA THR A 70 -16.02 9.44 10.30
C THR A 70 -15.80 10.94 10.17
N HIS A 71 -15.09 11.35 9.12
CA HIS A 71 -14.89 12.75 8.77
C HIS A 71 -15.78 13.12 7.59
N THR A 72 -16.81 13.93 7.83
CA THR A 72 -17.77 14.35 6.81
C THR A 72 -17.37 15.68 6.20
N PHE A 73 -17.50 15.80 4.88
CA PHE A 73 -17.20 17.02 4.13
C PHE A 73 -18.26 17.23 3.05
N ILE A 74 -18.32 18.44 2.49
CA ILE A 74 -19.23 18.78 1.39
C ILE A 74 -18.39 18.92 0.11
N HIS A 75 -18.72 18.18 -0.94
CA HIS A 75 -18.11 18.37 -2.24
C HIS A 75 -18.65 19.66 -2.88
N GLU A 76 -17.77 20.64 -3.12
CA GLU A 76 -18.16 22.00 -3.48
C GLU A 76 -19.00 22.08 -4.77
N GLU A 77 -18.66 21.29 -5.79
CA GLU A 77 -19.33 21.38 -7.10
C GLU A 77 -20.71 20.69 -7.11
N SER A 78 -20.84 19.53 -6.46
CA SER A 78 -22.09 18.76 -6.48
C SER A 78 -22.96 18.97 -5.24
N ASN A 79 -22.44 19.64 -4.21
CA ASN A 79 -23.08 19.82 -2.90
C ASN A 79 -23.48 18.49 -2.23
N GLU A 80 -22.81 17.40 -2.59
CA GLU A 80 -22.99 16.09 -1.96
C GLU A 80 -22.15 16.00 -0.69
N ILE A 81 -22.66 15.27 0.29
CA ILE A 81 -21.90 14.97 1.52
C ILE A 81 -21.05 13.73 1.28
N GLY A 82 -19.74 13.88 1.42
CA GLY A 82 -18.77 12.78 1.42
C GLY A 82 -18.36 12.40 2.83
N ALA A 83 -17.78 11.22 3.00
CA ALA A 83 -17.35 10.74 4.31
C ALA A 83 -16.07 9.89 4.25
N ASN A 84 -14.99 10.39 4.84
CA ASN A 84 -13.77 9.59 5.06
C ASN A 84 -13.91 8.74 6.33
N VAL A 85 -13.17 7.63 6.40
CA VAL A 85 -12.96 6.85 7.63
C VAL A 85 -11.51 6.99 8.06
N ILE A 86 -11.29 7.33 9.33
CA ILE A 86 -9.94 7.58 9.86
C ILE A 86 -9.78 6.77 11.15
N ALA A 87 -8.69 6.03 11.28
CA ALA A 87 -8.29 5.38 12.52
C ALA A 87 -6.89 5.84 12.93
N VAL A 88 -6.69 6.06 14.23
CA VAL A 88 -5.42 6.57 14.78
C VAL A 88 -4.88 5.57 15.79
N GLN A 89 -3.78 4.93 15.43
CA GLN A 89 -3.01 4.06 16.31
C GLN A 89 -1.95 4.91 17.03
N LYS A 90 -2.34 5.47 18.17
CA LYS A 90 -1.60 6.51 18.90
C LYS A 90 -0.25 5.98 19.40
N GLY A 91 0.82 6.76 19.18
CA GLY A 91 2.09 6.58 19.86
C GLY A 91 2.09 7.18 21.27
N PRO A 92 3.15 6.96 22.07
CA PRO A 92 3.26 7.47 23.44
C PRO A 92 3.23 9.01 23.54
N ASN A 93 3.65 9.70 22.46
CA ASN A 93 3.71 11.16 22.43
C ASN A 93 2.51 11.81 21.73
N PHE A 94 1.47 11.04 21.35
CA PHE A 94 0.34 11.53 20.58
C PHE A 94 -0.28 12.80 21.15
N GLY A 95 -0.49 13.79 20.29
CA GLY A 95 -1.07 15.08 20.68
C GLY A 95 -0.06 16.09 21.24
N THR A 96 1.24 15.79 21.18
CA THR A 96 2.33 16.67 21.60
C THR A 96 3.31 16.93 20.46
N GLY A 97 4.09 18.01 20.55
CA GLY A 97 5.09 18.34 19.53
C GLY A 97 6.28 17.39 19.45
N ASN A 98 6.35 16.41 20.36
CA ASN A 98 7.34 15.33 20.32
C ASN A 98 6.85 14.11 19.52
N ASP A 99 5.59 14.11 19.07
CA ASP A 99 5.08 13.04 18.22
C ASP A 99 5.58 13.17 16.79
N LYS A 100 5.75 12.01 16.17
CA LYS A 100 5.91 11.87 14.74
C LYS A 100 4.77 11.01 14.23
N MET A 101 4.30 11.31 13.03
CA MET A 101 3.14 10.65 12.45
C MET A 101 3.47 10.09 11.07
N VAL A 102 3.01 8.87 10.82
CA VAL A 102 2.98 8.24 9.50
C VAL A 102 1.54 8.07 9.08
N VAL A 103 1.20 8.46 7.85
CA VAL A 103 -0.14 8.27 7.28
C VAL A 103 -0.05 7.15 6.25
N LEU A 104 -0.93 6.15 6.35
CA LEU A 104 -1.16 5.15 5.31
C LEU A 104 -2.61 5.26 4.87
N SER A 105 -2.85 5.33 3.56
CA SER A 105 -4.19 5.62 3.06
C SER A 105 -4.51 4.98 1.73
N ALA A 106 -5.81 4.84 1.47
CA ALA A 106 -6.40 4.35 0.21
C ALA A 106 -7.79 4.96 0.04
N ASN A 107 -8.22 5.33 -1.17
CA ASN A 107 -9.62 5.63 -1.41
C ASN A 107 -10.47 4.36 -1.42
N TYR A 108 -11.73 4.45 -1.00
CA TYR A 108 -12.64 3.30 -1.01
C TYR A 108 -13.80 3.45 -2.00
N ASP A 109 -14.02 4.63 -2.60
CA ASP A 109 -15.03 4.81 -3.63
C ASP A 109 -14.64 4.13 -4.95
N THR A 110 -15.62 3.93 -5.83
CA THR A 110 -15.40 3.43 -7.19
C THR A 110 -16.09 4.33 -8.20
N LEU A 111 -15.70 4.18 -9.47
CA LEU A 111 -16.51 4.65 -10.60
C LEU A 111 -17.83 3.87 -10.69
N GLU A 112 -18.81 4.48 -11.35
CA GLU A 112 -20.11 3.87 -11.60
C GLU A 112 -19.99 2.56 -12.38
N GLY A 113 -20.69 1.52 -11.91
CA GLY A 113 -20.71 0.22 -12.58
C GLY A 113 -19.43 -0.59 -12.45
N ASN A 114 -18.46 -0.14 -11.65
CA ASN A 114 -17.22 -0.86 -11.39
C ASN A 114 -17.29 -1.61 -10.04
N GLN A 115 -16.80 -2.85 -9.98
CA GLN A 115 -16.66 -3.57 -8.70
C GLN A 115 -15.48 -3.06 -7.88
N GLY A 116 -14.43 -2.56 -8.55
CA GLY A 116 -13.29 -1.91 -7.94
C GLY A 116 -12.46 -2.84 -7.07
N VAL A 117 -12.24 -4.09 -7.49
CA VAL A 117 -11.46 -5.05 -6.70
C VAL A 117 -10.01 -4.60 -6.58
N ASP A 118 -9.46 -4.07 -7.66
CA ASP A 118 -8.14 -3.47 -7.74
C ASP A 118 -8.18 -1.95 -7.51
N ASP A 119 -9.14 -1.22 -8.11
CA ASP A 119 -9.35 0.24 -7.99
C ASP A 119 -10.58 0.59 -7.13
N ASN A 120 -10.44 0.81 -5.83
CA ASN A 120 -9.22 0.64 -5.04
C ASN A 120 -9.40 -0.35 -3.87
N GLY A 121 -10.09 -1.46 -4.13
CA GLY A 121 -10.28 -2.52 -3.14
C GLY A 121 -8.97 -3.12 -2.65
N SER A 122 -7.97 -3.25 -3.52
CA SER A 122 -6.66 -3.81 -3.19
C SER A 122 -5.88 -2.92 -2.22
N GLY A 123 -5.89 -1.59 -2.44
CA GLY A 123 -5.34 -0.62 -1.52
C GLY A 123 -6.03 -0.67 -0.16
N VAL A 124 -7.37 -0.66 -0.13
CA VAL A 124 -8.14 -0.76 1.12
C VAL A 124 -7.81 -2.04 1.89
N ALA A 125 -7.73 -3.18 1.20
CA ALA A 125 -7.37 -4.46 1.82
C ALA A 125 -5.95 -4.43 2.42
N ALA A 126 -4.97 -3.88 1.70
CA ALA A 126 -3.60 -3.75 2.18
C ALA A 126 -3.48 -2.83 3.40
N VAL A 127 -4.21 -1.70 3.41
CA VAL A 127 -4.23 -0.79 4.58
C VAL A 127 -4.87 -1.44 5.81
N LEU A 128 -5.98 -2.17 5.62
CA LEU A 128 -6.63 -2.92 6.71
C LEU A 128 -5.74 -4.03 7.27
N GLU A 129 -5.04 -4.75 6.39
CA GLU A 129 -4.12 -5.81 6.79
C GLU A 129 -2.91 -5.26 7.54
N ALA A 130 -2.35 -4.14 7.08
CA ALA A 130 -1.31 -3.43 7.79
C ALA A 130 -1.78 -3.00 9.19
N ALA A 131 -2.99 -2.41 9.29
CA ALA A 131 -3.56 -2.02 10.57
C ALA A 131 -3.74 -3.19 11.53
N ARG A 132 -4.17 -4.37 11.04
CA ARG A 132 -4.29 -5.60 11.82
C ARG A 132 -2.95 -6.08 12.36
N VAL A 133 -1.94 -6.17 11.50
CA VAL A 133 -0.61 -6.66 11.89
C VAL A 133 0.04 -5.70 12.88
N LEU A 134 0.05 -4.40 12.59
CA LEU A 134 0.67 -3.41 13.48
C LEU A 134 -0.04 -3.34 14.83
N SER A 135 -1.37 -3.49 14.86
CA SER A 135 -2.13 -3.55 16.12
C SER A 135 -1.81 -4.83 16.92
N THR A 136 -1.55 -5.95 16.24
CA THR A 136 -1.09 -7.19 16.87
C THR A 136 0.33 -7.01 17.44
N LEU A 137 1.25 -6.41 16.67
CA LEU A 137 2.63 -6.18 17.09
C LEU A 137 2.72 -5.25 18.30
N ASP A 138 1.87 -4.23 18.40
CA ASP A 138 1.81 -3.33 19.55
C ASP A 138 1.46 -4.04 20.88
N THR A 139 0.91 -5.27 20.84
CA THR A 139 0.67 -6.06 22.06
C THR A 139 1.94 -6.72 22.61
N LEU A 140 2.98 -6.84 21.77
CA LEU A 140 4.24 -7.53 22.08
C LEU A 140 5.45 -6.59 22.06
N TYR A 141 5.38 -5.51 21.29
CA TYR A 141 6.47 -4.61 21.00
C TYR A 141 6.06 -3.16 21.23
N THR A 142 7.02 -2.33 21.62
CA THR A 142 6.79 -0.90 21.78
C THR A 142 6.98 -0.16 20.45
N ARG A 143 6.10 0.81 20.18
CA ARG A 143 6.13 1.72 19.03
C ARG A 143 6.20 3.17 19.50
N GLN A 144 6.97 4.00 18.80
CA GLN A 144 7.27 5.38 19.23
C GLN A 144 6.42 6.45 18.55
N HIS A 145 5.92 6.18 17.34
CA HIS A 145 5.30 7.20 16.48
C HIS A 145 3.90 6.79 16.09
N THR A 146 2.98 7.75 16.05
CA THR A 146 1.58 7.52 15.69
C THR A 146 1.44 7.07 14.23
N ILE A 147 0.57 6.08 13.99
CA ILE A 147 0.15 5.69 12.64
C ILE A 147 -1.30 6.13 12.44
N VAL A 148 -1.59 6.79 11.32
CA VAL A 148 -2.94 7.14 10.89
C VAL A 148 -3.30 6.33 9.68
N TYR A 149 -4.38 5.57 9.76
CA TYR A 149 -4.99 4.87 8.64
C TYR A 149 -6.17 5.70 8.14
N ALA A 150 -6.12 6.14 6.89
CA ALA A 150 -7.17 6.97 6.31
C ALA A 150 -7.77 6.33 5.05
N PHE A 151 -9.09 6.29 4.98
CA PHE A 151 -9.84 5.78 3.85
C PHE A 151 -10.68 6.90 3.25
N PHE A 152 -10.31 7.32 2.04
CA PHE A 152 -10.89 8.51 1.40
C PHE A 152 -12.12 8.19 0.55
N ASP A 153 -13.08 9.10 0.55
CA ASP A 153 -14.25 9.09 -0.35
C ASP A 153 -14.02 10.04 -1.53
N MET A 154 -14.77 9.85 -2.61
CA MET A 154 -14.87 10.77 -3.73
C MET A 154 -13.54 11.09 -4.43
N LYS A 155 -12.62 10.11 -4.56
CA LYS A 155 -11.39 10.25 -5.37
C LYS A 155 -11.72 10.73 -6.78
N HIS A 156 -12.73 10.13 -7.40
CA HIS A 156 -13.15 10.45 -8.76
C HIS A 156 -13.93 11.77 -8.90
N LYS A 157 -14.23 12.46 -7.79
CA LYS A 157 -14.80 13.82 -7.79
C LYS A 157 -13.73 14.80 -7.31
N ALA A 158 -12.69 14.97 -8.13
CA ALA A 158 -11.59 15.89 -7.89
C ALA A 158 -10.84 15.68 -6.56
N LEU A 159 -10.64 14.42 -6.14
CA LEU A 159 -9.88 14.08 -4.93
C LEU A 159 -10.48 14.71 -3.64
N ALA A 160 -11.81 14.88 -3.62
CA ALA A 160 -12.47 15.69 -2.60
C ALA A 160 -12.24 15.16 -1.17
N GLY A 161 -12.22 13.84 -0.97
CA GLY A 161 -12.01 13.25 0.35
C GLY A 161 -10.59 13.44 0.86
N SER A 162 -9.56 13.20 0.05
CA SER A 162 -8.17 13.41 0.47
C SER A 162 -7.87 14.89 0.69
N HIS A 163 -8.42 15.77 -0.17
CA HIS A 163 -8.29 17.21 0.00
C HIS A 163 -8.92 17.68 1.31
N ALA A 164 -10.17 17.30 1.58
CA ALA A 164 -10.84 17.61 2.83
C ALA A 164 -10.11 17.03 4.05
N PHE A 165 -9.54 15.81 3.96
CA PHE A 165 -8.73 15.27 5.05
C PHE A 165 -7.49 16.12 5.34
N VAL A 166 -6.75 16.53 4.30
CA VAL A 166 -5.54 17.34 4.48
C VAL A 166 -5.88 18.70 5.09
N GLU A 167 -6.88 19.39 4.54
CA GLU A 167 -7.27 20.74 4.96
C GLU A 167 -7.99 20.80 6.31
N ASP A 168 -8.95 19.89 6.55
CA ASP A 168 -9.84 19.97 7.71
C ASP A 168 -9.32 19.16 8.92
N VAL A 169 -8.45 18.17 8.68
CA VAL A 169 -8.00 17.24 9.73
C VAL A 169 -6.50 17.32 9.94
N LEU A 170 -5.69 17.07 8.91
CA LEU A 170 -4.25 16.87 9.07
C LEU A 170 -3.53 18.18 9.41
N LEU A 171 -3.73 19.24 8.61
CA LEU A 171 -3.10 20.54 8.85
C LEU A 171 -3.52 21.15 10.20
N PRO A 172 -4.82 21.17 10.59
CA PRO A 172 -5.22 21.68 11.91
C PRO A 172 -4.67 20.84 13.06
N LEU A 173 -4.53 19.52 12.89
CA LEU A 173 -3.90 18.66 13.90
C LEU A 173 -2.42 19.01 14.08
N MET A 174 -1.67 19.14 12.98
CA MET A 174 -0.26 19.53 12.98
C MET A 174 -0.07 20.89 13.64
N GLU A 175 -0.88 21.89 13.28
CA GLU A 175 -0.81 23.24 13.84
C GLU A 175 -1.12 23.24 15.35
N ARG A 176 -2.18 22.57 15.78
CA ARG A 176 -2.60 22.55 17.19
C ARG A 176 -1.61 21.83 18.11
N THR A 177 -0.98 20.76 17.61
CA THR A 177 -0.16 19.87 18.43
C THR A 177 1.33 20.03 18.21
N ASN A 178 1.73 20.75 17.16
CA ASN A 178 3.10 20.81 16.64
C ASN A 178 3.68 19.43 16.26
N THR A 179 2.80 18.45 15.94
CA THR A 179 3.20 17.11 15.50
C THR A 179 3.79 17.16 14.10
N LYS A 180 4.86 16.39 13.85
CA LYS A 180 5.46 16.27 12.53
C LYS A 180 4.93 15.05 11.79
N VAL A 181 4.43 15.23 10.57
CA VAL A 181 4.21 14.11 9.64
C VAL A 181 5.54 13.78 8.98
N ILE A 182 6.03 12.55 9.20
CA ILE A 182 7.32 12.07 8.68
C ILE A 182 7.17 11.25 7.40
N GLY A 183 5.94 10.88 7.03
CA GLY A 183 5.65 10.17 5.80
C GLY A 183 4.16 9.94 5.61
N SER A 184 3.71 10.02 4.36
CA SER A 184 2.38 9.64 3.91
C SER A 184 2.51 8.67 2.74
N VAL A 185 1.71 7.61 2.74
CA VAL A 185 1.68 6.62 1.68
C VAL A 185 0.25 6.51 1.16
N ILE A 186 0.10 6.70 -0.15
CA ILE A 186 -1.16 6.49 -0.86
C ILE A 186 -1.04 5.16 -1.59
N ALA A 187 -1.89 4.19 -1.23
CA ALA A 187 -2.01 2.89 -1.85
C ALA A 187 -3.20 2.89 -2.82
N ASP A 188 -2.95 2.77 -4.13
CA ASP A 188 -3.97 2.88 -5.18
C ASP A 188 -3.73 1.87 -6.31
N GLY A 189 -4.38 0.70 -6.22
CA GLY A 189 -4.08 -0.44 -7.10
C GLY A 189 -2.79 -1.14 -6.70
N LEU A 190 -2.91 -2.28 -6.04
CA LEU A 190 -1.79 -3.08 -5.53
C LEU A 190 -1.95 -4.57 -5.89
N LEU A 191 -2.83 -4.91 -6.85
CA LEU A 191 -3.21 -6.30 -7.12
C LEU A 191 -2.73 -6.79 -8.49
N HIS A 192 -2.78 -5.97 -9.53
CA HIS A 192 -2.63 -6.42 -10.91
C HIS A 192 -1.15 -6.58 -11.30
N PHE A 193 -0.70 -7.83 -11.35
CA PHE A 193 0.64 -8.21 -11.82
C PHE A 193 0.54 -8.92 -13.18
N ASP A 194 1.11 -8.30 -14.21
CA ASP A 194 0.98 -8.77 -15.59
C ASP A 194 2.36 -8.84 -16.27
N PRO A 195 3.08 -9.97 -16.16
CA PRO A 195 4.43 -10.12 -16.69
C PRO A 195 4.46 -10.51 -18.18
N PHE A 196 3.41 -10.21 -18.94
CA PHE A 196 3.42 -10.42 -20.38
C PHE A 196 4.00 -9.18 -21.10
N PRO A 197 4.88 -9.36 -22.10
CA PRO A 197 5.43 -8.23 -22.85
C PRO A 197 4.35 -7.30 -23.39
N SER A 198 4.59 -5.99 -23.29
CA SER A 198 3.65 -4.93 -23.71
C SER A 198 2.31 -4.89 -22.98
N SER A 199 2.21 -5.51 -21.79
CA SER A 199 1.03 -5.39 -20.92
C SER A 199 0.93 -4.05 -20.20
N GLN A 200 1.98 -3.22 -20.22
CA GLN A 200 1.99 -1.90 -19.60
C GLN A 200 1.94 -0.78 -20.66
N ALA A 201 0.92 0.08 -20.56
CA ALA A 201 0.90 1.39 -21.22
C ALA A 201 1.34 2.50 -20.25
N MET A 202 1.73 3.66 -20.78
CA MET A 202 2.05 4.85 -19.98
C MET A 202 1.43 6.10 -20.64
N PRO A 203 1.20 7.19 -19.89
CA PRO A 203 0.72 8.44 -20.46
C PRO A 203 1.67 8.97 -21.56
N THR A 204 1.13 9.68 -22.56
CA THR A 204 1.89 10.14 -23.74
C THR A 204 3.18 10.90 -23.41
N GLU A 205 3.18 11.70 -22.34
CA GLU A 205 4.31 12.54 -21.94
C GLU A 205 5.28 11.83 -20.97
N PHE A 206 5.11 10.52 -20.75
CA PHE A 206 5.88 9.75 -19.77
C PHE A 206 7.41 9.84 -19.97
N GLU A 207 7.90 9.56 -21.18
CA GLU A 207 9.33 9.60 -21.48
C GLU A 207 9.93 11.01 -21.37
N SER A 208 9.11 12.04 -21.63
CA SER A 208 9.49 13.45 -21.51
C SER A 208 9.75 13.86 -20.06
N PHE A 209 8.95 13.35 -19.12
CA PHE A 209 9.13 13.62 -17.69
C PHE A 209 10.11 12.67 -17.01
N PHE A 210 10.11 11.39 -17.38
CA PHE A 210 10.83 10.33 -16.69
C PHE A 210 11.65 9.48 -17.66
N PRO A 211 12.66 10.05 -18.34
CA PRO A 211 13.40 9.34 -19.39
C PRO A 211 14.11 8.08 -18.86
N GLU A 212 14.66 8.11 -17.64
CA GLU A 212 15.30 6.94 -17.02
C GLU A 212 14.28 5.83 -16.71
N ALA A 213 13.08 6.20 -16.25
CA ALA A 213 12.00 5.25 -15.97
C ALA A 213 11.47 4.63 -17.27
N ALA A 214 11.35 5.44 -18.34
CA ALA A 214 10.97 4.96 -19.67
C ALA A 214 11.99 3.98 -20.25
N GLN A 215 13.29 4.26 -20.08
CA GLN A 215 14.35 3.34 -20.46
C GLN A 215 14.23 2.01 -19.72
N LYS A 216 14.07 2.03 -18.39
CA LYS A 216 13.90 0.80 -17.59
C LYS A 216 12.68 0.00 -18.04
N LEU A 217 11.54 0.66 -18.25
CA LEU A 217 10.33 -0.02 -18.71
C LEU A 217 10.53 -0.66 -20.10
N HIS A 218 11.28 0.01 -20.98
CA HIS A 218 11.63 -0.55 -22.29
C HIS A 218 12.54 -1.78 -22.18
N GLU A 219 13.56 -1.72 -21.32
CA GLU A 219 14.47 -2.85 -21.03
C GLU A 219 13.70 -4.05 -20.43
N HIS A 220 12.64 -3.79 -19.68
CA HIS A 220 11.69 -4.77 -19.16
C HIS A 220 10.54 -5.10 -20.14
N SER A 221 10.71 -4.85 -21.45
CA SER A 221 9.75 -5.23 -22.50
C SER A 221 8.33 -4.70 -22.29
N HIS A 222 8.18 -3.56 -21.60
CA HIS A 222 6.90 -2.97 -21.23
C HIS A 222 5.96 -3.96 -20.50
N MET A 223 6.52 -4.82 -19.65
CA MET A 223 5.75 -5.69 -18.76
C MET A 223 5.19 -4.90 -17.57
N GLY A 224 4.00 -5.27 -17.12
CA GLY A 224 3.35 -4.78 -15.90
C GLY A 224 3.74 -5.59 -14.67
N ASP A 225 5.02 -5.93 -14.54
CA ASP A 225 5.60 -6.71 -13.45
C ASP A 225 6.26 -5.84 -12.38
N PHE A 226 5.81 -4.59 -12.22
CA PHE A 226 6.37 -3.62 -11.30
C PHE A 226 5.32 -2.93 -10.45
N ILE A 227 5.78 -2.30 -9.37
CA ILE A 227 5.04 -1.25 -8.67
C ILE A 227 5.61 0.12 -9.01
N GLN A 228 4.75 1.08 -9.35
CA GLN A 228 5.15 2.47 -9.53
C GLN A 228 5.25 3.16 -8.17
N ILE A 229 6.33 3.90 -7.95
CA ILE A 229 6.51 4.76 -6.78
C ILE A 229 6.67 6.19 -7.29
N SER A 230 5.66 7.03 -7.09
CA SER A 230 5.75 8.45 -7.43
C SER A 230 6.02 9.32 -6.22
N SER A 231 6.90 10.31 -6.38
CA SER A 231 7.43 11.14 -5.29
C SER A 231 7.89 12.52 -5.80
N ARG A 232 8.21 13.47 -4.92
CA ARG A 232 8.86 14.75 -5.29
C ARG A 232 10.35 14.71 -5.01
N SER A 233 11.11 15.22 -5.98
CA SER A 233 12.56 15.42 -5.85
C SER A 233 12.90 16.37 -4.71
N GLY A 234 13.83 15.98 -3.83
CA GLY A 234 14.31 16.81 -2.73
C GLY A 234 13.39 16.90 -1.50
N VAL A 235 12.22 16.28 -1.55
CA VAL A 235 11.25 16.28 -0.41
C VAL A 235 11.00 14.86 0.09
N ASP A 236 10.78 13.91 -0.82
CA ASP A 236 10.27 12.58 -0.51
C ASP A 236 11.36 11.49 -0.57
N ASP A 237 12.63 11.87 -0.77
CA ASP A 237 13.75 10.95 -1.05
C ASP A 237 14.02 9.93 0.08
N GLU A 238 13.94 10.38 1.34
CA GLU A 238 14.09 9.50 2.50
C GLU A 238 12.95 8.47 2.55
N LEU A 239 11.74 8.90 2.19
CA LEU A 239 10.54 8.05 2.19
C LEU A 239 10.63 6.97 1.12
N VAL A 240 11.05 7.35 -0.10
CA VAL A 240 11.32 6.43 -1.20
C VAL A 240 12.40 5.42 -0.78
N THR A 241 13.52 5.88 -0.22
CA THR A 241 14.62 5.00 0.20
C THR A 241 14.16 3.94 1.20
N LYS A 242 13.37 4.34 2.21
CA LYS A 242 12.86 3.42 3.23
C LYS A 242 11.84 2.45 2.67
N PHE A 243 10.93 2.92 1.82
CA PHE A 243 9.96 2.04 1.18
C PHE A 243 10.62 1.06 0.22
N SER A 244 11.55 1.51 -0.63
CA SER A 244 12.30 0.63 -1.54
C SER A 244 13.03 -0.46 -0.78
N ARG A 245 13.69 -0.15 0.35
CA ARG A 245 14.31 -1.18 1.19
C ARG A 245 13.31 -2.22 1.70
N ALA A 246 12.15 -1.78 2.20
CA ALA A 246 11.10 -2.67 2.67
C ALA A 246 10.51 -3.53 1.54
N TYR A 247 10.38 -2.95 0.34
CA TYR A 247 9.91 -3.62 -0.87
C TYR A 247 10.91 -4.67 -1.35
N ASP A 248 12.18 -4.30 -1.53
CA ASP A 248 13.25 -5.20 -1.96
C ASP A 248 13.37 -6.40 -1.02
N ARG A 249 13.28 -6.16 0.30
CA ARG A 249 13.28 -7.24 1.30
C ARG A 249 12.07 -8.17 1.15
N SER A 250 10.90 -7.63 0.83
CA SER A 250 9.70 -8.44 0.61
C SER A 250 9.82 -9.25 -0.69
N CYS A 251 10.40 -8.69 -1.75
CA CYS A 251 10.70 -9.40 -2.98
C CYS A 251 11.67 -10.57 -2.73
N GLU A 252 12.81 -10.32 -2.07
CA GLU A 252 13.77 -11.38 -1.70
C GLU A 252 13.10 -12.56 -1.00
N MET A 253 12.11 -12.28 -0.14
CA MET A 253 11.47 -13.28 0.69
C MET A 253 10.30 -14.01 0.02
N LEU A 254 9.55 -13.31 -0.84
CA LEU A 254 8.23 -13.77 -1.30
C LEU A 254 8.17 -14.05 -2.80
N SER A 255 9.15 -13.58 -3.57
CA SER A 255 9.22 -13.78 -5.02
C SER A 255 10.47 -14.47 -5.53
N ALA A 256 11.30 -15.04 -4.63
CA ALA A 256 12.52 -15.76 -5.01
C ALA A 256 12.29 -16.95 -5.95
N ASP A 257 11.12 -17.61 -5.86
CA ASP A 257 10.73 -18.73 -6.72
C ASP A 257 9.87 -18.31 -7.92
N TRP A 258 9.60 -17.01 -8.08
CA TRP A 258 8.77 -16.54 -9.18
C TRP A 258 9.56 -16.57 -10.49
N PRO A 259 8.92 -16.94 -11.61
CA PRO A 259 9.57 -16.87 -12.93
C PRO A 259 9.88 -15.44 -13.38
N PHE A 260 9.20 -14.46 -12.79
CA PHE A 260 9.37 -13.02 -13.03
C PHE A 260 9.65 -12.32 -11.71
N HIS A 261 10.58 -11.38 -11.72
CA HIS A 261 11.01 -10.69 -10.51
C HIS A 261 10.34 -9.31 -10.46
N PRO A 262 9.46 -9.06 -9.48
CA PRO A 262 8.88 -7.75 -9.28
C PRO A 262 9.95 -6.69 -9.04
N TRP A 263 9.74 -5.49 -9.58
CA TRP A 263 10.66 -4.37 -9.44
C TRP A 263 9.91 -3.05 -9.20
N ALA A 264 10.65 -2.02 -8.80
CA ALA A 264 10.08 -0.70 -8.54
C ALA A 264 10.39 0.29 -9.68
N LEU A 265 9.34 0.91 -10.23
CA LEU A 265 9.43 1.99 -11.20
C LEU A 265 9.29 3.34 -10.48
N ASN A 266 10.43 3.98 -10.21
CA ASN A 266 10.46 5.27 -9.51
C ASN A 266 10.17 6.44 -10.45
N LEU A 267 9.11 7.20 -10.17
CA LEU A 267 8.74 8.44 -10.87
C LEU A 267 8.95 9.64 -9.94
N GLN A 268 10.18 10.15 -9.92
CA GLN A 268 10.54 11.30 -9.10
C GLN A 268 10.23 12.59 -9.86
N MET A 269 9.28 13.37 -9.34
CA MET A 269 8.78 14.60 -9.96
C MET A 269 9.56 15.82 -9.47
N ASP A 270 10.13 16.56 -10.41
CA ASP A 270 10.77 17.84 -10.14
C ASP A 270 9.76 19.00 -10.29
N ILE A 271 8.74 19.00 -9.43
CA ILE A 271 7.60 19.93 -9.51
C ILE A 271 8.07 21.39 -9.35
N LEU A 272 9.06 21.63 -8.49
CA LEU A 272 9.56 22.97 -8.18
C LEU A 272 10.24 23.64 -9.38
N ASN A 273 10.80 22.85 -10.32
CA ASN A 273 11.44 23.37 -11.52
C ASN A 273 10.49 23.51 -12.72
N ILE A 274 9.20 23.18 -12.57
CA ILE A 274 8.20 23.38 -13.63
C ILE A 274 7.77 24.84 -13.66
N THR A 275 8.25 25.57 -14.67
CA THR A 275 8.00 27.01 -14.82
C THR A 275 6.94 27.36 -15.86
N SER A 276 6.48 26.40 -16.66
CA SER A 276 5.48 26.64 -17.71
C SER A 276 4.17 25.92 -17.43
N LEU A 277 3.06 26.61 -17.70
CA LEU A 277 1.70 26.08 -17.53
C LEU A 277 1.45 24.87 -18.43
N ASP A 278 1.97 24.89 -19.67
CA ASP A 278 1.91 23.74 -20.60
C ASP A 278 2.55 22.48 -19.99
N ARG A 279 3.72 22.63 -19.38
CA ARG A 279 4.41 21.50 -18.74
C ARG A 279 3.66 21.02 -17.50
N LEU A 280 3.06 21.92 -16.72
CA LEU A 280 2.21 21.52 -15.60
C LEU A 280 0.97 20.72 -16.06
N TYR A 281 0.29 21.17 -17.13
CA TYR A 281 -0.84 20.43 -17.71
C TYR A 281 -0.44 19.03 -18.19
N LYS A 282 0.74 18.90 -18.80
CA LYS A 282 1.27 17.60 -19.25
C LYS A 282 1.67 16.68 -18.10
N LEU A 283 1.98 17.22 -16.92
CA LEU A 283 2.25 16.43 -15.71
C LEU A 283 0.97 15.89 -15.06
N HIS A 284 -0.19 16.51 -15.34
CA HIS A 284 -1.48 16.17 -14.70
C HIS A 284 -1.81 14.67 -14.63
N PRO A 285 -1.57 13.82 -15.65
CA PRO A 285 -1.84 12.39 -15.56
C PRO A 285 -1.10 11.67 -14.41
N PHE A 286 0.06 12.18 -13.99
CA PHE A 286 0.85 11.64 -12.88
C PHE A 286 0.41 12.18 -11.50
N LEU A 287 -0.44 13.20 -11.51
CA LEU A 287 -1.01 13.85 -10.32
C LEU A 287 -2.46 13.40 -10.07
N TYR A 288 -3.00 12.47 -10.84
CA TYR A 288 -4.40 12.05 -10.75
C TYR A 288 -4.62 10.94 -9.70
N SER A 289 -4.21 11.18 -8.46
CA SER A 289 -4.58 10.37 -7.28
C SER A 289 -4.41 11.19 -5.99
N ASP A 290 -4.79 10.62 -4.85
CA ASP A 290 -4.95 11.32 -3.58
C ASP A 290 -3.65 11.96 -3.04
N HIS A 291 -2.47 11.54 -3.52
CA HIS A 291 -1.17 12.13 -3.14
C HIS A 291 -1.09 13.60 -3.51
N SER A 292 -1.79 14.02 -4.56
CA SER A 292 -1.84 15.42 -4.97
C SER A 292 -2.41 16.33 -3.90
N SER A 293 -3.35 15.86 -3.06
CA SER A 293 -3.85 16.64 -1.93
C SER A 293 -2.78 16.89 -0.86
N PHE A 294 -1.77 16.03 -0.76
CA PHE A 294 -0.64 16.19 0.14
C PHE A 294 0.49 17.02 -0.48
N PHE A 295 0.61 17.01 -1.80
CA PHE A 295 1.57 17.85 -2.52
C PHE A 295 1.10 19.30 -2.59
N PHE A 296 -0.19 19.52 -2.84
CA PHE A 296 -0.80 20.81 -3.09
C PHE A 296 -1.91 21.08 -2.07
N HIS A 297 -1.58 21.85 -1.05
CA HIS A 297 -2.49 22.24 0.03
C HIS A 297 -2.29 23.71 0.41
N SER A 298 -3.21 24.26 1.20
CA SER A 298 -3.29 25.69 1.56
C SER A 298 -2.05 26.23 2.31
N LYS A 299 -1.24 25.35 2.88
CA LYS A 299 -0.04 25.65 3.69
C LYS A 299 1.27 25.18 3.06
N GLN A 300 1.27 24.78 1.78
CA GLN A 300 2.44 24.15 1.12
C GLN A 300 3.71 25.01 1.13
N SER A 301 3.60 26.33 1.26
CA SER A 301 4.75 27.24 1.36
C SER A 301 5.53 27.07 2.66
N ASP A 302 4.87 26.68 3.75
CA ASP A 302 5.45 26.62 5.10
C ASP A 302 5.52 25.18 5.65
N VAL A 303 4.62 24.31 5.18
CA VAL A 303 4.48 22.94 5.65
C VAL A 303 4.70 22.00 4.47
N GLN A 304 5.71 21.14 4.59
CA GLN A 304 5.93 20.04 3.65
C GLN A 304 5.47 18.74 4.30
N ILE A 305 4.64 17.98 3.58
CA ILE A 305 4.18 16.66 4.01
C ILE A 305 4.84 15.60 3.12
N PRO A 306 5.90 14.91 3.59
CA PRO A 306 6.56 13.89 2.78
C PRO A 306 5.57 12.79 2.37
N THR A 307 5.44 12.52 1.07
CA THR A 307 4.38 11.64 0.54
C THR A 307 4.87 10.83 -0.66
N ILE A 308 4.59 9.52 -0.68
CA ILE A 308 4.75 8.66 -1.85
C ILE A 308 3.41 8.09 -2.30
N TYR A 309 3.29 7.90 -3.61
CA TYR A 309 2.14 7.28 -4.28
C TYR A 309 2.54 5.93 -4.85
N LEU A 310 1.84 4.87 -4.44
CA LEU A 310 2.08 3.50 -4.86
C LEU A 310 0.93 3.03 -5.72
N THR A 311 1.25 2.54 -6.91
CA THR A 311 0.23 2.02 -7.83
C THR A 311 0.79 0.95 -8.77
N ASP A 312 -0.04 -0.03 -9.09
CA ASP A 312 0.15 -0.96 -10.19
C ASP A 312 -0.30 -0.36 -11.54
N THR A 313 -0.53 0.95 -11.58
CA THR A 313 -0.94 1.77 -12.74
C THR A 313 -2.36 1.51 -13.26
N LEU A 314 -3.15 0.68 -12.56
CA LEU A 314 -4.59 0.55 -12.74
C LEU A 314 -5.03 0.33 -14.20
N ASN A 315 -5.72 1.33 -14.78
CA ASN A 315 -6.27 1.31 -16.14
C ASN A 315 -5.20 1.38 -17.24
N LEU A 316 -3.92 1.45 -16.90
CA LEU A 316 -2.83 1.40 -17.86
C LEU A 316 -2.21 0.00 -17.98
N ARG A 317 -2.70 -1.00 -17.24
CA ARG A 317 -2.14 -2.36 -17.21
C ARG A 317 -3.12 -3.42 -17.71
N GLY A 318 -2.61 -4.34 -18.54
CA GLY A 318 -3.29 -5.53 -19.03
C GLY A 318 -4.69 -5.27 -19.58
N VAL A 319 -5.65 -6.13 -19.20
CA VAL A 319 -7.04 -6.07 -19.67
C VAL A 319 -7.75 -4.75 -19.31
N ARG A 320 -7.33 -4.07 -18.23
CA ARG A 320 -7.97 -2.83 -17.77
C ARG A 320 -7.73 -1.64 -18.71
N GLN A 321 -6.73 -1.73 -19.59
CA GLN A 321 -6.52 -0.76 -20.68
C GLN A 321 -7.69 -0.70 -21.66
N TYR A 322 -8.40 -1.82 -21.85
CA TYR A 322 -9.46 -1.95 -22.84
C TYR A 322 -10.84 -2.10 -22.21
N CYS A 323 -10.90 -2.45 -20.93
CA CYS A 323 -12.15 -2.67 -20.22
C CYS A 323 -12.08 -2.08 -18.80
N VAL A 324 -12.55 -0.84 -18.66
CA VAL A 324 -12.62 -0.15 -17.38
C VAL A 324 -13.50 -0.89 -16.37
N GLN A 325 -14.59 -1.53 -16.84
CA GLN A 325 -15.51 -2.32 -16.01
C GLN A 325 -14.97 -3.70 -15.62
N CYS A 326 -13.85 -4.12 -16.20
CA CYS A 326 -13.24 -5.42 -15.94
C CYS A 326 -12.30 -5.33 -14.71
N ASP A 327 -12.75 -4.71 -13.64
CA ASP A 327 -12.04 -4.70 -12.37
C ASP A 327 -12.92 -5.38 -11.31
N GLY A 328 -12.87 -6.71 -11.31
CA GLY A 328 -13.74 -7.56 -10.51
C GLY A 328 -13.02 -8.81 -9.98
N LEU A 329 -13.78 -9.72 -9.36
CA LEU A 329 -13.21 -10.87 -8.61
C LEU A 329 -12.29 -11.78 -9.44
N TYR A 330 -12.46 -11.83 -10.76
CA TYR A 330 -11.60 -12.62 -11.62
C TYR A 330 -10.14 -12.13 -11.63
N MET A 331 -9.88 -10.89 -11.22
CA MET A 331 -8.55 -10.32 -11.00
C MET A 331 -7.82 -10.98 -9.83
N MET A 332 -8.51 -11.69 -8.93
CA MET A 332 -7.91 -12.37 -7.77
C MET A 332 -7.30 -13.73 -8.16
N THR A 333 -6.48 -13.74 -9.22
CA THR A 333 -5.69 -14.91 -9.60
C THR A 333 -4.67 -15.23 -8.50
N GLU A 334 -4.13 -16.45 -8.49
CA GLU A 334 -3.08 -16.82 -7.53
C GLU A 334 -1.89 -15.85 -7.60
N GLN A 335 -1.47 -15.48 -8.80
CA GLN A 335 -0.37 -14.56 -9.06
C GLN A 335 -0.65 -13.16 -8.51
N ASN A 336 -1.82 -12.59 -8.82
CA ASN A 336 -2.20 -11.27 -8.34
C ASN A 336 -2.32 -11.24 -6.81
N MET A 337 -2.87 -12.30 -6.20
CA MET A 337 -2.95 -12.38 -4.74
C MET A 337 -1.57 -12.51 -4.07
N LYS A 338 -0.61 -13.19 -4.72
CA LYS A 338 0.79 -13.21 -4.25
C LYS A 338 1.42 -11.83 -4.36
N PHE A 339 1.15 -11.08 -5.43
CA PHE A 339 1.61 -9.70 -5.58
C PHE A 339 1.01 -8.75 -4.54
N LEU A 340 -0.31 -8.81 -4.29
CA LEU A 340 -0.94 -8.05 -3.21
C LEU A 340 -0.35 -8.39 -1.84
N SER A 341 -0.05 -9.67 -1.58
CA SER A 341 0.64 -10.08 -0.35
C SER A 341 2.01 -9.44 -0.21
N LEU A 342 2.80 -9.42 -1.29
CA LEU A 342 4.11 -8.79 -1.31
C LEU A 342 4.00 -7.28 -1.04
N MET A 343 3.02 -6.61 -1.64
CA MET A 343 2.77 -5.19 -1.39
C MET A 343 2.35 -4.91 0.06
N ALA A 344 1.47 -5.73 0.63
CA ALA A 344 1.05 -5.61 2.02
C ALA A 344 2.22 -5.85 2.99
N ASP A 345 3.06 -6.88 2.76
CA ASP A 345 4.28 -7.14 3.54
C ASP A 345 5.24 -5.93 3.49
N SER A 346 5.42 -5.35 2.29
CA SER A 346 6.27 -4.18 2.07
C SER A 346 5.79 -2.98 2.89
N LEU A 347 4.48 -2.70 2.86
CA LEU A 347 3.85 -1.64 3.65
C LEU A 347 3.98 -1.89 5.15
N ILE A 348 3.80 -3.13 5.61
CA ILE A 348 3.93 -3.50 7.02
C ILE A 348 5.37 -3.27 7.51
N ARG A 349 6.37 -3.76 6.76
CA ARG A 349 7.80 -3.57 7.06
C ARG A 349 8.17 -2.10 7.12
N PHE A 350 7.72 -1.35 6.12
CA PHE A 350 7.91 0.10 6.06
C PHE A 350 7.29 0.79 7.28
N LEU A 351 6.06 0.44 7.68
CA LEU A 351 5.41 1.01 8.87
C LEU A 351 6.10 0.62 10.17
N ILE A 352 6.63 -0.59 10.29
CA ILE A 352 7.42 -1.02 11.45
C ILE A 352 8.65 -0.09 11.62
N GLU A 353 9.40 0.15 10.55
CA GLU A 353 10.55 1.07 10.56
C GLU A 353 10.10 2.50 10.86
N MET A 354 9.15 3.02 10.08
CA MET A 354 8.71 4.42 10.17
C MET A 354 8.01 4.76 11.47
N SER A 355 7.40 3.78 12.13
CA SER A 355 6.75 3.99 13.43
C SER A 355 7.71 3.88 14.63
N GLY A 356 8.98 3.53 14.38
CA GLY A 356 9.97 3.28 15.41
C GLY A 356 9.62 2.07 16.29
N SER A 357 9.00 1.04 15.69
CA SER A 357 8.62 -0.16 16.42
C SER A 357 9.82 -1.06 16.70
N SER A 358 9.94 -1.52 17.94
CA SER A 358 10.96 -2.50 18.34
C SER A 358 10.80 -3.86 17.67
N ALA A 359 9.64 -4.14 17.06
CA ALA A 359 9.40 -5.34 16.25
C ALA A 359 10.35 -5.45 15.04
N MET A 360 10.96 -4.34 14.60
CA MET A 360 11.93 -4.31 13.50
C MET A 360 13.06 -5.34 13.69
N SER A 361 13.50 -5.55 14.94
CA SER A 361 14.55 -6.53 15.26
C SER A 361 14.11 -7.98 14.97
N VAL A 362 12.83 -8.31 15.13
CA VAL A 362 12.36 -9.70 15.09
C VAL A 362 11.76 -10.09 13.74
N VAL A 363 11.19 -9.11 13.04
CA VAL A 363 10.51 -9.34 11.75
C VAL A 363 11.49 -9.79 10.66
N ASP A 364 12.76 -9.43 10.77
CA ASP A 364 13.83 -9.93 9.90
C ASP A 364 14.56 -11.16 10.47
N ASP A 365 14.77 -11.22 11.79
CA ASP A 365 15.49 -12.32 12.46
C ASP A 365 14.73 -13.66 12.38
N LEU A 366 13.40 -13.66 12.46
CA LEU A 366 12.60 -14.89 12.36
C LEU A 366 12.77 -15.56 11.00
N TYR A 367 12.89 -14.78 9.93
CA TYR A 367 13.10 -15.32 8.58
C TYR A 367 14.51 -15.90 8.44
N ALA A 368 15.52 -15.17 8.91
CA ALA A 368 16.90 -15.65 8.95
C ALA A 368 17.03 -16.97 9.72
N PHE A 369 16.39 -17.05 10.89
CA PHE A 369 16.37 -18.25 11.73
C PHE A 369 15.62 -19.42 11.09
N MET A 370 14.52 -19.17 10.39
CA MET A 370 13.73 -20.21 9.73
C MET A 370 14.39 -20.76 8.45
N PHE A 371 15.19 -19.94 7.76
CA PHE A 371 15.78 -20.30 6.47
C PHE A 371 17.31 -20.45 6.50
N ASN A 372 17.95 -20.33 7.66
CA ASN A 372 19.40 -20.47 7.83
C ASN A 372 20.19 -19.53 6.88
N ILE A 373 19.65 -18.32 6.70
CA ILE A 373 20.29 -17.28 5.88
C ILE A 373 21.03 -16.36 6.85
N ASP A 374 22.37 -16.31 6.74
CA ASP A 374 23.19 -15.38 7.49
C ASP A 374 22.80 -13.94 7.11
N VAL A 375 22.41 -13.13 8.11
CA VAL A 375 22.13 -11.70 7.94
C VAL A 375 23.43 -10.96 8.27
N GLU A 376 24.09 -10.37 7.27
CA GLU A 376 25.18 -9.41 7.46
C GLU A 376 24.67 -7.97 7.56
#